data_AF-A0A944R9V1-F1
#
_entry.id   AF-A0A944R9V1-F1
#
_cell.length_a   1.000
_cell.length_b   1.000
_cell.length_c   1.000
_cell.angle_alpha   90.00
_cell.angle_beta   90.00
_cell.angle_gamma   90.00
#
_symmetry.space_group_name_H-M   'P 1'
#
loop_
_entity.id
_entity.type
_entity.pdbx_description
1 polymer ?
#
loop_
_entity_poly.entity_id
_entity_poly.type
_entity_poly.pdbx_seq_one_letter_code
_entity_poly.pdbx_strand_id
1 'polypeptide(L)'
;MQKAQESARSIHRAEVSWVQSGEDLEMAKSFIKTNPDTSCLLSNQAAINAFSSILLALGHFQLPAYSSTEMLNLCSSVAPEVEITRAHCDVLDSALNRDLLGHTRPKNIQFTPAFAKTSYEASTKIHQIVKAYWQERKERYFAP
;
A
#
# COMPACT_ATOMS: atom_id res chain seq x y z
N MET A 1 7.54 8.11 20.44
CA MET A 1 6.43 7.13 20.27
C MET A 1 6.76 5.90 21.09
N GLN A 2 5.85 5.42 21.94
CA GLN A 2 6.00 4.12 22.60
C GLN A 2 6.07 3.04 21.51
N LYS A 3 7.12 2.20 21.54
CA LYS A 3 7.19 1.00 20.70
C LYS A 3 5.98 0.14 21.05
N ALA A 4 5.06 -0.01 20.12
CA ALA A 4 3.97 -0.95 20.30
C ALA A 4 4.53 -2.38 20.31
N GLN A 5 3.87 -3.27 21.04
CA GLN A 5 4.33 -4.62 21.27
C GLN A 5 3.53 -5.61 20.41
N GLU A 6 4.23 -6.57 19.82
CA GLU A 6 3.63 -7.69 19.09
C GLU A 6 2.61 -8.41 19.99
N SER A 7 1.42 -8.73 19.45
CA SER A 7 0.36 -9.45 20.16
C SER A 7 -0.47 -10.27 19.17
N ALA A 8 -1.17 -11.31 19.63
CA ALA A 8 -2.06 -12.10 18.76
C ALA A 8 -3.08 -11.22 18.00
N ARG A 9 -3.57 -10.15 18.65
CA ARG A 9 -4.47 -9.17 18.03
C ARG A 9 -3.78 -8.35 16.94
N SER A 10 -2.51 -7.99 17.12
CA SER A 10 -1.76 -7.20 16.15
C SER A 10 -1.38 -8.04 14.93
N ILE A 11 -0.99 -9.30 15.14
CA ILE A 11 -0.77 -10.28 14.07
C ILE A 11 -2.05 -10.54 13.28
N HIS A 12 -3.19 -10.75 13.95
CA HIS A 12 -4.46 -10.94 13.24
C HIS A 12 -4.84 -9.75 12.35
N ARG A 13 -4.64 -8.51 12.83
CA ARG A 13 -4.85 -7.31 12.01
C ARG A 13 -3.91 -7.26 10.81
N ALA A 14 -2.66 -7.67 10.99
CA ALA A 14 -1.68 -7.74 9.92
C ALA A 14 -2.12 -8.71 8.81
N GLU A 15 -2.62 -9.90 9.18
CA GLU A 15 -3.15 -10.88 8.23
C GLU A 15 -4.32 -10.32 7.43
N VAL A 16 -5.28 -9.68 8.10
CA VAL A 16 -6.44 -9.05 7.45
C VAL A 16 -5.97 -7.99 6.46
N SER A 17 -5.06 -7.10 6.85
CA SER A 17 -4.51 -6.08 5.94
C SER A 17 -3.74 -6.69 4.77
N TRP A 18 -3.02 -7.78 4.99
CA TRP A 18 -2.32 -8.47 3.90
C TRP A 18 -3.28 -9.08 2.88
N VAL A 19 -4.36 -9.72 3.33
CA VAL A 19 -5.40 -10.27 2.44
C VAL A 19 -6.07 -9.14 1.65
N GLN A 20 -6.48 -8.06 2.33
CA GLN A 20 -7.13 -6.92 1.69
C GLN A 20 -6.24 -6.28 0.61
N SER A 21 -4.94 -6.18 0.86
CA SER A 21 -3.96 -5.68 -0.12
C SER A 21 -4.00 -6.45 -1.44
N GLY A 22 -4.15 -7.78 -1.38
CA GLY A 22 -4.28 -8.61 -2.59
C GLY A 22 -5.63 -8.42 -3.29
N GLU A 23 -6.72 -8.32 -2.54
CA GLU A 23 -8.06 -8.09 -3.09
C GLU A 23 -8.15 -6.73 -3.79
N ASP A 24 -7.57 -5.69 -3.18
CA ASP A 24 -7.50 -4.35 -3.75
C ASP A 24 -6.75 -4.34 -5.08
N LEU A 25 -5.65 -5.10 -5.21
CA LEU A 25 -4.91 -5.24 -6.46
C LEU A 25 -5.72 -5.92 -7.57
N GLU A 26 -6.42 -7.01 -7.26
CA GLU A 26 -7.25 -7.71 -8.24
C GLU A 26 -8.41 -6.81 -8.72
N MET A 27 -9.04 -6.07 -7.80
CA MET A 27 -10.03 -5.06 -8.17
C MET A 27 -9.40 -3.95 -9.02
N ALA A 28 -8.25 -3.40 -8.62
CA ALA A 28 -7.56 -2.34 -9.35
C ALA A 28 -7.31 -2.72 -10.82
N LYS A 29 -6.86 -3.96 -11.04
CA LYS A 29 -6.62 -4.53 -12.37
C LYS A 29 -7.88 -4.54 -13.24
N SER A 30 -9.02 -4.92 -12.66
CA SER A 30 -10.30 -5.01 -13.37
C SER A 30 -10.79 -3.64 -13.86
N PHE A 31 -10.47 -2.56 -13.14
CA PHE A 31 -10.93 -1.21 -13.43
C PHE A 31 -10.02 -0.41 -14.36
N ILE A 32 -8.82 -0.89 -14.74
CA ILE A 32 -7.84 -0.12 -15.55
C ILE A 32 -8.48 0.52 -16.79
N LYS A 33 -9.36 -0.22 -17.48
CA LYS A 33 -9.98 0.25 -18.74
C LYS A 33 -11.29 1.01 -18.53
N THR A 34 -12.07 0.65 -17.51
CA THR A 34 -13.45 1.14 -17.34
C THR A 34 -13.52 2.32 -16.37
N ASN A 35 -12.72 2.31 -15.30
CA ASN A 35 -12.69 3.31 -14.23
C ASN A 35 -11.24 3.56 -13.79
N PRO A 36 -10.44 4.27 -14.60
CA PRO A 36 -9.00 4.45 -14.35
C PRO A 36 -8.69 5.18 -13.02
N ASP A 37 -9.58 6.06 -12.58
CA ASP A 37 -9.57 6.73 -11.29
C ASP A 37 -9.73 5.73 -10.13
N THR A 38 -10.74 4.87 -10.19
CA THR A 38 -10.95 3.79 -9.21
C THR A 38 -9.77 2.83 -9.20
N SER A 39 -9.22 2.49 -10.36
CA SER A 39 -8.02 1.66 -10.46
C SER A 39 -6.80 2.30 -9.77
N CYS A 40 -6.58 3.61 -9.93
CA CYS A 40 -5.52 4.32 -9.22
C CYS A 40 -5.73 4.34 -7.70
N LEU A 41 -6.96 4.61 -7.27
CA LEU A 41 -7.32 4.61 -5.84
C LEU A 41 -7.05 3.25 -5.20
N LEU A 42 -7.54 2.18 -5.81
CA LEU A 42 -7.34 0.82 -5.33
C LEU A 42 -5.87 0.38 -5.38
N SER A 43 -5.12 0.82 -6.40
CA SER A 43 -3.67 0.57 -6.46
C SER A 43 -2.94 1.19 -5.27
N ASN A 44 -3.30 2.43 -4.89
CA ASN A 44 -2.74 3.08 -3.71
C ASN A 44 -3.18 2.38 -2.41
N GLN A 45 -4.47 2.02 -2.31
CA GLN A 45 -5.02 1.33 -1.15
C GLN A 45 -4.36 -0.04 -0.92
N ALA A 46 -4.08 -0.78 -1.99
CA ALA A 46 -3.33 -2.03 -1.92
C ALA A 46 -1.93 -1.83 -1.31
N ALA A 47 -1.20 -0.81 -1.76
CA ALA A 47 0.13 -0.50 -1.21
C ALA A 47 0.06 -0.09 0.27
N ILE A 48 -0.94 0.73 0.65
CA ILE A 48 -1.18 1.12 2.04
C ILE A 48 -1.48 -0.11 2.89
N ASN A 49 -2.33 -1.03 2.43
CA ASN A 49 -2.67 -2.25 3.14
C ASN A 49 -1.48 -3.21 3.24
N ALA A 50 -0.63 -3.28 2.21
CA ALA A 50 0.61 -4.04 2.24
C ALA A 50 1.56 -3.54 3.33
N PHE A 51 1.87 -2.23 3.38
CA PHE A 51 2.70 -1.67 4.45
C PHE A 51 2.03 -1.75 5.83
N SER A 52 0.70 -1.55 5.88
CA SER A 52 -0.08 -1.68 7.11
C SER A 52 0.10 -3.07 7.71
N SER A 53 0.12 -4.13 6.90
CA SER A 53 0.35 -5.47 7.40
C SER A 53 1.64 -5.57 8.23
N ILE A 54 2.74 -5.01 7.73
CA ILE A 54 4.04 -5.04 8.43
C ILE A 54 3.96 -4.26 9.75
N LEU A 55 3.46 -3.03 9.67
CA LEU A 55 3.38 -2.12 10.82
C LEU A 55 2.44 -2.68 11.91
N LEU A 56 1.30 -3.25 11.52
CA LEU A 56 0.35 -3.88 12.43
C LEU A 56 0.95 -5.09 13.12
N ALA A 57 1.71 -5.93 12.42
CA ALA A 57 2.34 -7.09 13.05
C ALA A 57 3.30 -6.66 14.17
N LEU A 58 4.01 -5.55 13.95
CA LEU A 58 4.91 -4.90 14.89
C LEU A 58 4.19 -4.01 15.93
N GLY A 59 2.86 -4.08 15.99
CA GLY A 59 2.02 -3.44 17.01
C GLY A 59 1.56 -2.02 16.69
N HIS A 60 1.99 -1.41 15.59
CA HIS A 60 1.55 -0.05 15.25
C HIS A 60 0.05 -0.01 14.94
N PHE A 61 -0.68 0.97 15.47
CA PHE A 61 -2.17 0.99 15.39
C PHE A 61 -2.76 2.30 14.86
N GLN A 62 -1.99 3.39 14.81
CA GLN A 62 -2.36 4.65 14.17
C GLN A 62 -1.50 4.79 12.91
N LEU A 63 -2.09 4.45 11.76
CA LEU A 63 -1.41 4.41 10.48
C LEU A 63 -1.96 5.49 9.55
N PRO A 64 -1.12 6.16 8.75
CA PRO A 64 -1.57 6.99 7.65
C PRO A 64 -2.50 6.22 6.71
N ALA A 65 -3.64 6.82 6.33
CA ALA A 65 -4.66 6.14 5.54
C ALA A 65 -4.67 6.54 4.05
N TYR A 66 -3.83 7.49 3.62
CA TYR A 66 -3.97 8.12 2.30
C TYR A 66 -2.68 8.25 1.48
N SER A 67 -1.49 8.11 2.08
CA SER A 67 -0.20 8.22 1.37
C SER A 67 0.62 6.95 1.53
N SER A 68 1.00 6.37 0.40
CA SER A 68 1.91 5.22 0.36
C SER A 68 3.33 5.63 0.80
N THR A 69 3.73 6.87 0.57
CA THR A 69 5.02 7.42 1.01
C THR A 69 5.08 7.60 2.52
N GLU A 70 4.03 8.14 3.14
CA GLU A 70 3.96 8.26 4.61
C GLU A 70 3.98 6.89 5.28
N MET A 71 3.26 5.92 4.71
CA MET A 71 3.30 4.53 5.15
C MET A 71 4.70 3.93 5.05
N LEU A 72 5.38 4.16 3.92
CA LEU A 72 6.76 3.70 3.72
C LEU A 72 7.71 4.30 4.75
N ASN A 73 7.63 5.61 5.02
CA ASN A 73 8.51 6.27 5.98
C ASN A 73 8.43 5.66 7.38
N LEU A 74 7.24 5.22 7.80
CA LEU A 74 7.06 4.47 9.04
C LEU A 74 7.64 3.04 8.90
N CYS A 75 7.32 2.37 7.80
CA CYS A 75 7.71 0.99 7.55
C CYS A 75 9.24 0.82 7.47
N SER A 76 9.95 1.70 6.76
CA SER A 76 11.42 1.63 6.58
C SER A 76 12.19 1.77 7.89
N SER A 77 11.59 2.31 8.95
CA SER A 77 12.24 2.36 10.27
C SER A 77 12.30 1.00 10.98
N VAL A 78 11.46 0.05 10.58
CA VAL A 78 11.33 -1.28 11.20
C VAL A 78 11.55 -2.44 10.21
N ALA A 79 11.40 -2.19 8.92
CA ALA A 79 11.69 -3.09 7.81
C ALA A 79 12.48 -2.34 6.72
N PRO A 80 13.78 -2.04 6.94
CA PRO A 80 14.58 -1.22 6.02
C PRO A 80 14.64 -1.75 4.58
N GLU A 81 14.48 -3.04 4.36
CA GLU A 81 14.45 -3.68 3.05
C GLU A 81 13.29 -3.20 2.17
N VAL A 82 12.19 -2.72 2.76
CA VAL A 82 11.05 -2.22 1.98
C VAL A 82 11.33 -0.84 1.38
N GLU A 83 12.38 -0.15 1.83
CA GLU A 83 12.77 1.18 1.33
C GLU A 83 12.98 1.24 -0.18
N ILE A 84 13.37 0.11 -0.80
CA ILE A 84 13.53 -0.03 -2.25
C ILE A 84 12.23 0.29 -3.02
N THR A 85 11.07 0.31 -2.36
CA THR A 85 9.79 0.67 -2.99
C THR A 85 9.56 2.17 -3.16
N ARG A 86 10.45 3.06 -2.66
CA ARG A 86 10.19 4.51 -2.62
C ARG A 86 9.73 5.10 -3.96
N ALA A 87 10.42 4.77 -5.04
CA ALA A 87 10.06 5.26 -6.38
C ALA A 87 8.66 4.80 -6.83
N HIS A 88 8.16 3.66 -6.33
CA HIS A 88 6.81 3.19 -6.60
C HIS A 88 5.77 3.95 -5.77
N CYS A 89 6.09 4.29 -4.52
CA CYS A 89 5.23 5.16 -3.70
C CYS A 89 5.09 6.56 -4.32
N ASP A 90 6.18 7.12 -4.86
CA ASP A 90 6.14 8.41 -5.55
C ASP A 90 5.18 8.41 -6.75
N VAL A 91 5.14 7.30 -7.52
CA VAL A 91 4.19 7.11 -8.61
C VAL A 91 2.75 7.10 -8.10
N LEU A 92 2.47 6.33 -7.04
CA LEU A 92 1.13 6.21 -6.47
C LEU A 92 0.65 7.55 -5.89
N ASP A 93 1.48 8.23 -5.12
CA ASP A 93 1.13 9.51 -4.50
C ASP A 93 1.05 10.65 -5.55
N SER A 94 1.67 10.48 -6.73
CA SER A 94 1.43 11.40 -7.85
C SER A 94 -0.04 11.43 -8.31
N ALA A 95 -0.81 10.36 -8.03
CA ALA A 95 -2.24 10.33 -8.24
C ALA A 95 -2.97 11.31 -7.32
N LEU A 96 -2.51 11.54 -6.08
CA LEU A 96 -3.08 12.52 -5.14
C LEU A 96 -2.96 13.97 -5.65
N ASN A 97 -1.97 14.22 -6.50
CA ASN A 97 -1.79 15.51 -7.18
C ASN A 97 -2.69 15.67 -8.41
N ARG A 98 -3.33 14.59 -8.85
CA ARG A 98 -4.38 14.59 -9.87
C ARG A 98 -5.70 14.59 -9.12
N ASP A 99 -6.69 15.32 -9.63
CA ASP A 99 -7.90 15.64 -8.90
C ASP A 99 -8.76 14.37 -8.63
N LEU A 100 -8.41 13.62 -7.59
CA LEU A 100 -9.09 12.39 -7.13
C LEU A 100 -10.46 12.70 -6.55
N LEU A 101 -10.69 13.94 -6.09
CA LEU A 101 -11.88 14.38 -5.36
C LEU A 101 -12.59 15.61 -5.98
N GLY A 102 -12.18 16.04 -7.17
CA GLY A 102 -12.90 17.03 -7.99
C GLY A 102 -12.88 18.49 -7.48
N HIS A 103 -12.01 18.88 -6.55
CA HIS A 103 -12.26 20.11 -5.77
C HIS A 103 -11.21 21.20 -5.74
N THR A 104 -9.96 21.03 -6.18
CA THR A 104 -9.03 22.19 -6.23
C THR A 104 -7.80 21.95 -7.10
N ARG A 105 -7.86 22.36 -8.39
CA ARG A 105 -6.78 23.05 -9.17
C ARG A 105 -7.10 23.04 -10.67
N PRO A 106 -6.68 24.06 -11.44
CA PRO A 106 -6.90 24.15 -12.89
C PRO A 106 -5.99 23.23 -13.73
N LYS A 107 -5.53 22.10 -13.17
CA LYS A 107 -4.86 21.04 -13.93
C LYS A 107 -5.76 19.82 -13.95
N ASN A 108 -6.73 19.84 -14.87
CA ASN A 108 -7.59 18.71 -15.26
C ASN A 108 -6.73 17.59 -15.90
N ILE A 109 -5.80 17.00 -15.15
CA ILE A 109 -5.07 15.84 -15.61
C ILE A 109 -5.97 14.63 -15.36
N GLN A 110 -6.74 14.27 -16.39
CA GLN A 110 -7.63 13.12 -16.33
C GLN A 110 -6.87 11.83 -15.99
N PHE A 111 -7.53 10.96 -15.22
CA PHE A 111 -7.09 9.58 -15.05
C PHE A 111 -7.27 8.83 -16.37
N THR A 112 -6.16 8.43 -16.99
CA THR A 112 -6.18 7.65 -18.23
C THR A 112 -5.92 6.18 -17.93
N PRO A 113 -6.39 5.24 -18.78
CA PRO A 113 -6.05 3.83 -18.64
C PRO A 113 -4.54 3.57 -18.62
N ALA A 114 -3.75 4.36 -19.35
CA ALA A 114 -2.30 4.28 -19.35
C ALA A 114 -1.73 4.62 -17.96
N PHE A 115 -2.20 5.71 -17.35
CA PHE A 115 -1.77 6.10 -16.01
C PHE A 115 -2.25 5.09 -14.95
N ALA A 116 -3.48 4.62 -15.04
CA ALA A 116 -4.00 3.56 -14.15
C ALA A 116 -3.16 2.28 -14.22
N LYS A 117 -2.75 1.88 -15.43
CA LYS A 117 -1.83 0.75 -15.61
C LYS A 117 -0.48 1.00 -14.91
N THR A 118 0.08 2.20 -15.03
CA THR A 118 1.32 2.57 -14.33
C THR A 118 1.17 2.50 -12.82
N SER A 119 0.07 3.00 -12.25
CA SER A 119 -0.23 2.90 -10.82
C SER A 119 -0.37 1.44 -10.36
N TYR A 120 -1.11 0.62 -11.12
CA TYR A 120 -1.27 -0.80 -10.85
C TYR A 120 0.09 -1.55 -10.85
N GLU A 121 0.95 -1.27 -11.83
CA GLU A 121 2.28 -1.87 -11.91
C GLU A 121 3.18 -1.46 -10.74
N ALA A 122 3.12 -0.20 -10.31
CA ALA A 122 3.84 0.29 -9.13
C ALA A 122 3.38 -0.42 -7.86
N SER A 123 2.06 -0.53 -7.65
CA SER A 123 1.48 -1.26 -6.51
C SER A 123 1.81 -2.76 -6.55
N THR A 124 1.81 -3.38 -7.72
CA THR A 124 2.24 -4.79 -7.90
C THR A 124 3.69 -5.00 -7.46
N LYS A 125 4.59 -4.06 -7.77
CA LYS A 125 6.00 -4.13 -7.34
C LYS A 125 6.13 -4.03 -5.82
N ILE A 126 5.40 -3.10 -5.21
CA ILE A 126 5.34 -2.97 -3.74
C ILE A 126 4.86 -4.29 -3.12
N HIS A 127 3.75 -4.83 -3.62
CA HIS A 127 3.18 -6.06 -3.11
C HIS A 127 4.14 -7.26 -3.24
N GLN A 128 4.93 -7.34 -4.32
CA GLN A 128 5.94 -8.39 -4.49
C GLN A 128 7.05 -8.28 -3.44
N ILE A 129 7.51 -7.06 -3.13
CA ILE A 129 8.55 -6.81 -2.13
C ILE A 129 8.04 -7.12 -0.72
N VAL A 130 6.82 -6.68 -0.38
CA VAL A 130 6.18 -7.01 0.90
C VAL A 130 5.90 -8.51 1.03
N LYS A 131 5.53 -9.18 -0.06
CA LYS A 131 5.39 -10.65 -0.07
C LYS A 131 6.70 -11.35 0.27
N ALA A 132 7.82 -10.89 -0.30
CA ALA A 132 9.14 -11.44 -0.01
C ALA A 132 9.51 -11.22 1.47
N TYR A 133 9.27 -10.02 2.00
CA TYR A 133 9.43 -9.72 3.42
C TYR A 133 8.70 -10.74 4.32
N TRP A 134 7.44 -11.04 3.98
CA TRP A 134 6.64 -12.02 4.73
C TRP A 134 7.13 -13.45 4.58
N GLN A 135 7.60 -13.85 3.40
CA GLN A 135 8.13 -15.18 3.16
C GLN A 135 9.36 -15.46 4.02
N GLU A 136 10.26 -14.48 4.17
CA GLU A 136 11.46 -14.59 5.00
C GLU A 136 11.17 -14.65 6.50
N ARG A 137 9.99 -14.16 6.92
CA ARG A 137 9.63 -14.00 8.34
C ARG A 137 8.41 -14.81 8.76
N LYS A 138 7.95 -15.70 7.89
CA LYS A 138 6.73 -16.48 8.10
C LYS A 138 6.78 -17.28 9.40
N GLU A 139 7.91 -17.90 9.69
CA GLU A 139 8.12 -18.70 10.90
C GLU A 139 8.09 -17.86 12.18
N ARG A 140 8.53 -16.60 12.12
CA ARG A 140 8.57 -15.73 13.30
C ARG A 140 7.20 -15.20 13.70
N TYR A 141 6.35 -14.89 12.71
CA TYR A 141 5.09 -14.18 12.95
C TYR A 141 3.83 -15.04 12.80
N PHE A 142 3.91 -16.15 12.07
CA PHE A 142 2.75 -16.97 11.72
C PHE A 142 2.95 -18.48 12.03
N ALA A 143 4.04 -18.87 12.69
CA ALA A 143 4.14 -20.22 13.24
C ALA A 143 3.31 -20.35 14.54
N PRO A 144 2.73 -21.53 14.83
CA PRO A 144 1.94 -21.77 16.05
C PRO A 144 2.74 -21.63 17.34
#